data_AF-A0AAU2I242-F1
#
_entry.id   AF-A0AAU2I242-F1
#
_cell.length_a   1.000
_cell.length_b   1.000
_cell.length_c   1.000
_cell.angle_alpha   90.00
_cell.angle_beta   90.00
_cell.angle_gamma   90.00
#
_symmetry.space_group_name_H-M   'P 1'
#
loop_
_entity.id
_entity.type
_entity.pdbx_description
1 polymer ?
#
loop_
_entity_poly.entity_id
_entity_poly.type
_entity_poly.pdbx_seq_one_letter_code
_entity_poly.pdbx_strand_id
1 'polypeptide(L)'
;MPKKRKKNRKAARATSAPVVPQVKRSVPVVEAHDWDDDDSGWDDDEGFPMTAFREQFARPADAVATVRAGGQWEWTGCIDGSRMRHRVLLFDDGTAAVEQAVFLGPIQESAILCAWHETPEEERPALEKSILSALASLHAAVRPHLEAEIRQARPDNYTAPVPEAFSHTPEPHGPGLPLFGWRLMHQVSPESVWDDTLDVALWNSSMAIGDWSGMYDHIDEVRQGGFTDLLRRHGVPAVLCAKCEKPITSRHPRWPGIWTTPSDDGGGPACEGTGTGPFPPAPRIGWYTDSEFGEPHQPQ
;
A
#
# COMPACT_ATOMS: atom_id res chain seq x y z
N MET A 1 -55.44 -45.13 -32.83
CA MET A 1 -55.56 -43.77 -32.28
C MET A 1 -56.59 -43.78 -31.16
N PRO A 2 -56.26 -43.21 -29.98
CA PRO A 2 -56.89 -41.94 -29.62
C PRO A 2 -55.90 -40.95 -28.99
N LYS A 3 -56.09 -39.67 -29.38
CA LYS A 3 -55.26 -38.51 -29.05
C LYS A 3 -55.42 -38.14 -27.57
N LYS A 4 -54.31 -38.15 -26.80
CA LYS A 4 -54.28 -37.57 -25.44
C LYS A 4 -54.25 -36.05 -25.52
N ARG A 5 -55.25 -35.44 -24.88
CA ARG A 5 -55.59 -34.02 -24.83
C ARG A 5 -54.64 -33.27 -23.88
N LYS A 6 -54.00 -32.20 -24.36
CA LYS A 6 -53.19 -31.25 -23.56
C LYS A 6 -54.04 -30.64 -22.44
N LYS A 7 -53.59 -30.78 -21.19
CA LYS A 7 -54.19 -30.11 -20.02
C LYS A 7 -53.37 -28.86 -19.70
N ASN A 8 -53.90 -27.69 -20.09
CA ASN A 8 -53.46 -26.39 -19.59
C ASN A 8 -53.72 -26.33 -18.08
N ARG A 9 -52.68 -26.08 -17.27
CA ARG A 9 -52.82 -25.74 -15.86
C ARG A 9 -52.27 -24.32 -15.68
N LYS A 10 -53.21 -23.38 -15.45
CA LYS A 10 -52.94 -21.99 -15.07
C LYS A 10 -52.11 -21.96 -13.79
N ALA A 11 -51.12 -21.07 -13.75
CA ALA A 11 -50.31 -20.76 -12.58
C ALA A 11 -51.19 -20.18 -11.46
N ALA A 12 -51.02 -20.71 -10.24
CA ALA A 12 -51.56 -20.11 -9.03
C ALA A 12 -50.56 -19.03 -8.56
N ARG A 13 -51.11 -17.83 -8.38
CA ARG A 13 -50.45 -16.60 -7.96
C ARG A 13 -49.97 -16.76 -6.51
N ALA A 14 -48.67 -16.87 -6.29
CA ALA A 14 -48.09 -16.85 -4.95
C ALA A 14 -48.00 -15.40 -4.46
N THR A 15 -48.50 -15.22 -3.24
CA THR A 15 -48.60 -13.99 -2.45
C THR A 15 -47.21 -13.42 -2.16
N SER A 16 -47.06 -12.12 -2.43
CA SER A 16 -45.86 -11.33 -2.11
C SER A 16 -45.68 -11.18 -0.59
N ALA A 17 -44.44 -11.41 -0.13
CA ALA A 17 -43.99 -11.19 1.24
C ALA A 17 -44.03 -9.68 1.63
N PRO A 18 -44.14 -9.35 2.93
CA PRO A 18 -44.23 -7.97 3.38
C PRO A 18 -42.93 -7.20 3.13
N VAL A 19 -43.09 -6.00 2.56
CA VAL A 19 -42.04 -5.04 2.27
C VAL A 19 -41.54 -4.44 3.59
N VAL A 20 -40.30 -4.77 3.96
CA VAL A 20 -39.55 -4.01 4.98
C VAL A 20 -39.07 -2.72 4.31
N PRO A 21 -39.38 -1.53 4.84
CA PRO A 21 -38.87 -0.29 4.27
C PRO A 21 -37.36 -0.21 4.51
N GLN A 22 -36.57 -0.46 3.47
CA GLN A 22 -35.16 -0.12 3.47
C GLN A 22 -35.03 1.40 3.45
N VAL A 23 -34.66 1.96 4.60
CA VAL A 23 -34.13 3.31 4.69
C VAL A 23 -32.87 3.34 3.84
N LYS A 24 -32.93 4.01 2.68
CA LYS A 24 -31.75 4.33 1.89
C LYS A 24 -30.86 5.26 2.74
N ARG A 25 -29.89 4.68 3.43
CA ARG A 25 -28.69 5.41 3.83
C ARG A 25 -27.94 5.69 2.52
N SER A 26 -28.06 6.91 2.02
CA SER A 26 -27.14 7.46 1.04
C SER A 26 -25.77 7.53 1.69
N VAL A 27 -24.96 6.49 1.45
CA VAL A 27 -23.52 6.55 1.63
C VAL A 27 -23.01 7.54 0.58
N PRO A 28 -22.16 8.52 0.92
CA PRO A 28 -21.50 9.32 -0.11
C PRO A 28 -20.75 8.36 -1.02
N VAL A 29 -21.02 8.43 -2.32
CA VAL A 29 -20.21 7.77 -3.33
C VAL A 29 -18.83 8.40 -3.21
N VAL A 30 -17.90 7.71 -2.57
CA VAL A 30 -16.48 7.97 -2.74
C VAL A 30 -16.20 7.50 -4.15
N GLU A 31 -16.09 8.45 -5.09
CA GLU A 31 -15.59 8.15 -6.43
C GLU A 31 -14.23 7.49 -6.26
N ALA A 32 -14.12 6.25 -6.73
CA ALA A 32 -12.83 5.62 -6.92
C ALA A 32 -12.08 6.51 -7.90
N HIS A 33 -11.02 7.17 -7.42
CA HIS A 33 -10.12 7.90 -8.28
C HIS A 33 -9.47 6.85 -9.19
N ASP A 34 -9.84 6.87 -10.48
CA ASP A 34 -9.12 6.15 -11.52
C ASP A 34 -7.69 6.73 -11.52
N TRP A 35 -6.70 5.86 -11.32
CA TRP A 35 -5.28 6.22 -11.24
C TRP A 35 -4.58 6.21 -12.60
N ASP A 36 -5.33 5.99 -13.68
CA ASP A 36 -4.85 6.00 -15.04
C ASP A 36 -5.42 7.22 -15.77
N ASP A 37 -4.53 8.05 -16.32
CA ASP A 37 -4.78 9.23 -17.16
C ASP A 37 -5.24 10.53 -16.46
N ASP A 38 -4.30 11.23 -15.82
CA ASP A 38 -4.20 12.68 -16.06
C ASP A 38 -2.74 13.20 -15.96
N ASP A 39 -1.98 13.03 -17.04
CA ASP A 39 -0.71 13.71 -17.30
C ASP A 39 -0.92 15.21 -17.67
N SER A 40 -1.88 15.89 -17.06
CA SER A 40 -2.09 17.33 -17.26
C SER A 40 -1.94 18.13 -15.97
N GLY A 41 -0.78 18.80 -15.86
CA GLY A 41 -0.55 19.86 -14.88
C GLY A 41 0.28 19.43 -13.68
N TRP A 42 1.51 18.96 -13.92
CA TRP A 42 2.58 19.19 -12.95
C TRP A 42 2.88 20.69 -12.92
N ASP A 43 1.97 21.47 -12.34
CA ASP A 43 2.29 22.82 -11.90
C ASP A 43 3.40 22.66 -10.86
N ASP A 44 4.56 23.24 -11.16
CA ASP A 44 5.75 23.39 -10.31
C ASP A 44 5.47 24.23 -9.03
N ASP A 45 4.23 24.30 -8.59
CA ASP A 45 3.89 24.80 -7.26
C ASP A 45 4.15 23.65 -6.29
N GLU A 46 5.35 23.66 -5.72
CA GLU A 46 5.82 22.98 -4.51
C GLU A 46 4.91 23.26 -3.30
N GLY A 47 3.62 22.93 -3.45
CA GLY A 47 2.59 22.99 -2.44
C GLY A 47 2.79 21.83 -1.48
N PHE A 48 3.82 21.98 -0.65
CA PHE A 48 4.01 21.32 0.64
C PHE A 48 2.63 20.94 1.24
N PRO A 49 2.42 19.76 1.86
CA PRO A 49 1.12 19.41 2.47
C PRO A 49 0.54 20.54 3.34
N MET A 50 1.45 21.31 3.93
CA MET A 50 1.20 22.51 4.71
C MET A 50 0.41 23.61 4.00
N THR A 51 0.54 23.83 2.69
CA THR A 51 -0.33 24.78 1.97
C THR A 51 -1.75 24.23 1.91
N ALA A 52 -1.93 22.97 1.51
CA ALA A 52 -3.24 22.31 1.52
C ALA A 52 -3.87 22.27 2.94
N PHE A 53 -3.07 22.08 3.98
CA PHE A 53 -3.53 22.08 5.38
C PHE A 53 -3.98 23.48 5.81
N ARG A 54 -3.15 24.49 5.53
CA ARG A 54 -3.38 25.89 5.92
C ARG A 54 -4.51 26.56 5.12
N GLU A 55 -4.76 26.11 3.90
CA GLU A 55 -5.86 26.59 3.06
C GLU A 55 -7.23 26.20 3.61
N GLN A 56 -7.34 24.98 4.17
CA GLN A 56 -8.60 24.50 4.73
C GLN A 56 -8.80 24.94 6.19
N PHE A 57 -7.73 24.93 6.98
CA PHE A 57 -7.79 25.21 8.42
C PHE A 57 -6.58 26.04 8.85
N ALA A 58 -6.82 27.15 9.54
CA ALA A 58 -5.74 28.00 10.03
C ALA A 58 -4.84 27.27 11.03
N ARG A 59 -5.42 26.39 11.87
CA ARG A 59 -4.70 25.59 12.86
C ARG A 59 -5.19 24.13 12.90
N PRO A 60 -4.35 23.19 13.37
CA PRO A 60 -4.78 21.82 13.67
C PRO A 60 -6.01 21.75 14.59
N ALA A 61 -6.12 22.67 15.55
CA ALA A 61 -7.27 22.73 16.46
C ALA A 61 -8.61 22.98 15.73
N ASP A 62 -8.61 23.73 14.62
CA ASP A 62 -9.80 23.99 13.81
C ASP A 62 -10.24 22.74 13.03
N ALA A 63 -9.26 21.97 12.53
CA ALA A 63 -9.50 20.66 11.92
C ALA A 63 -10.09 19.68 12.94
N VAL A 64 -9.55 19.66 14.18
CA VAL A 64 -10.08 18.86 15.29
C VAL A 64 -11.53 19.23 15.62
N ALA A 65 -11.86 20.52 15.67
CA ALA A 65 -13.24 20.97 15.91
C ALA A 65 -14.20 20.44 14.83
N THR A 66 -13.75 20.43 13.57
CA THR A 66 -14.51 19.91 12.43
C THR A 66 -14.73 18.41 12.53
N VAL A 67 -13.68 17.64 12.84
CA VAL A 67 -13.79 16.19 13.01
C VAL A 67 -14.69 15.83 14.21
N ARG A 68 -14.62 16.59 15.31
CA ARG A 68 -15.52 16.43 16.46
C ARG A 68 -16.99 16.69 16.11
N ALA A 69 -17.26 17.55 15.13
CA ALA A 69 -18.61 17.80 14.63
C ALA A 69 -19.11 16.71 13.67
N GLY A 70 -18.36 15.63 13.46
CA GLY A 70 -18.69 14.53 12.56
C GLY A 70 -18.18 14.71 11.13
N GLY A 71 -17.32 15.71 10.89
CA GLY A 71 -16.55 15.79 9.65
C GLY A 71 -15.41 14.77 9.61
N GLN A 72 -14.70 14.74 8.48
CA GLN A 72 -13.44 14.03 8.32
C GLN A 72 -12.42 14.99 7.76
N TRP A 73 -11.17 14.85 8.19
CA TRP A 73 -10.05 15.54 7.57
C TRP A 73 -8.90 14.55 7.37
N GLU A 74 -8.55 14.36 6.11
CA GLU A 74 -7.50 13.47 5.65
C GLU A 74 -6.91 14.04 4.37
N TRP A 75 -5.59 14.04 4.30
CA TRP A 75 -4.79 14.27 3.11
C TRP A 75 -4.02 13.00 2.81
N THR A 76 -4.00 12.60 1.55
CA THR A 76 -3.19 11.51 1.04
C THR A 76 -2.45 12.03 -0.18
N GLY A 77 -1.17 11.70 -0.28
CA GLY A 77 -0.34 12.15 -1.39
C GLY A 77 0.96 11.38 -1.46
N CYS A 78 1.79 11.73 -2.43
CA CYS A 78 3.14 11.22 -2.58
C CYS A 78 4.03 12.40 -2.96
N ILE A 79 5.13 12.59 -2.24
CA ILE A 79 6.15 13.58 -2.60
C ILE A 79 7.47 12.85 -2.43
N ASP A 80 8.10 12.54 -3.56
CA ASP A 80 9.34 11.76 -3.66
C ASP A 80 9.33 10.47 -2.84
N GLY A 81 8.92 9.37 -3.49
CA GLY A 81 9.00 8.01 -2.94
C GLY A 81 7.63 7.42 -2.61
N SER A 82 7.44 6.99 -1.36
CA SER A 82 6.22 6.29 -0.95
C SER A 82 5.03 7.21 -0.71
N ARG A 83 3.84 6.62 -0.83
CA ARG A 83 2.58 7.24 -0.41
C ARG A 83 2.62 7.63 1.08
N MET A 84 1.99 8.76 1.38
CA MET A 84 1.85 9.33 2.70
C MET A 84 0.40 9.66 3.01
N ARG A 85 0.07 9.74 4.30
CA ARG A 85 -1.23 10.20 4.80
C ARG A 85 -1.05 11.11 6.00
N HIS A 86 -1.82 12.20 6.03
CA HIS A 86 -1.99 13.05 7.19
C HIS A 86 -3.48 13.14 7.54
N ARG A 87 -3.86 12.88 8.79
CA ARG A 87 -5.27 12.98 9.18
C ARG A 87 -5.44 13.29 10.66
N VAL A 88 -6.60 13.80 11.01
CA VAL A 88 -6.97 14.01 12.42
C VAL A 88 -7.64 12.76 12.96
N LEU A 89 -7.14 12.29 14.10
CA LEU A 89 -7.71 11.18 14.86
C LEU A 89 -8.22 11.69 16.20
N LEU A 90 -9.43 11.25 16.57
CA LEU A 90 -10.01 11.46 17.88
C LEU A 90 -9.90 10.18 18.70
N PHE A 91 -9.52 10.31 19.96
CA PHE A 91 -9.43 9.20 20.90
C PHE A 91 -10.60 9.21 21.88
N ASP A 92 -10.89 8.05 22.47
CA ASP A 92 -12.00 7.85 23.40
C ASP A 92 -11.87 8.68 24.69
N ASP A 93 -10.65 9.07 25.05
CA ASP A 93 -10.36 9.94 26.20
C ASP A 93 -10.60 11.43 25.90
N GLY A 94 -11.06 11.76 24.69
CA GLY A 94 -11.35 13.12 24.24
C GLY A 94 -10.13 13.86 23.68
N THR A 95 -8.93 13.26 23.72
CA THR A 95 -7.75 13.83 23.07
C THR A 95 -7.84 13.69 21.56
N ALA A 96 -7.02 14.48 20.85
CA ALA A 96 -6.94 14.45 19.41
C ALA A 96 -5.48 14.53 18.98
N ALA A 97 -5.13 13.86 17.89
CA ALA A 97 -3.81 13.93 17.30
C ALA A 97 -3.91 14.05 15.78
N VAL A 98 -2.88 14.65 15.19
CA VAL A 98 -2.62 14.50 13.75
C VAL A 98 -1.72 13.27 13.58
N GLU A 99 -2.21 12.28 12.83
CA GLU A 99 -1.39 11.18 12.33
C GLU A 99 -0.61 11.69 11.13
N GLN A 100 0.70 11.51 11.13
CA GLN A 100 1.55 11.51 9.93
C GLN A 100 1.95 10.06 9.67
N ALA A 101 1.64 9.53 8.49
CA ALA A 101 1.94 8.16 8.12
C ALA A 101 2.64 8.09 6.76
N VAL A 102 3.58 7.16 6.64
CA VAL A 102 4.24 6.77 5.38
C VAL A 102 4.01 5.29 5.17
N PHE A 103 3.52 4.93 3.99
CA PHE A 103 3.27 3.56 3.58
C PHE A 103 4.51 2.98 2.90
N LEU A 104 4.59 1.66 2.85
CA LEU A 104 5.63 0.98 2.08
C LEU A 104 5.50 1.28 0.58
N GLY A 105 6.62 1.31 -0.12
CA GLY A 105 6.66 1.43 -1.56
C GLY A 105 6.50 0.08 -2.26
N PRO A 106 6.39 0.08 -3.61
CA PRO A 106 5.99 -1.09 -4.38
C PRO A 106 6.87 -2.33 -4.20
N ILE A 107 8.20 -2.17 -4.03
CA ILE A 107 9.11 -3.31 -3.82
C ILE A 107 8.83 -3.99 -2.47
N GLN A 108 8.79 -3.21 -1.39
CA GLN A 108 8.57 -3.75 -0.06
C GLN A 108 7.15 -4.33 0.05
N GLU A 109 6.16 -3.66 -0.52
CA GLU A 109 4.79 -4.18 -0.60
C GLU A 109 4.73 -5.50 -1.38
N SER A 110 5.41 -5.61 -2.53
CA SER A 110 5.44 -6.83 -3.34
C SER A 110 6.06 -8.02 -2.58
N ALA A 111 7.13 -7.80 -1.81
CA ALA A 111 7.74 -8.83 -0.99
C ALA A 111 6.80 -9.32 0.12
N ILE A 112 6.12 -8.39 0.79
CA ILE A 112 5.13 -8.73 1.82
C ILE A 112 3.91 -9.41 1.20
N LEU A 113 3.42 -8.94 0.05
CA LEU A 113 2.30 -9.52 -0.68
C LEU A 113 2.56 -10.98 -1.04
N CYS A 114 3.74 -11.29 -1.57
CA CYS A 114 4.13 -12.66 -1.86
C CYS A 114 4.13 -13.54 -0.61
N ALA A 115 4.75 -13.07 0.48
CA ALA A 115 4.77 -13.80 1.75
C ALA A 115 3.36 -13.99 2.34
N TRP A 116 2.48 -12.99 2.19
CA TRP A 116 1.09 -13.03 2.63
C TRP A 116 0.27 -14.07 1.88
N HIS A 117 0.50 -14.21 0.58
CA HIS A 117 -0.14 -15.25 -0.24
C HIS A 117 0.41 -16.64 0.06
N GLU A 118 1.70 -16.78 0.37
CA GLU A 118 2.27 -18.06 0.81
C GLU A 118 1.76 -18.54 2.17
N THR A 119 1.29 -17.62 3.01
CA THR A 119 0.90 -17.92 4.39
C THR A 119 -0.59 -18.27 4.48
N PRO A 120 -0.95 -19.41 5.12
CA PRO A 120 -2.35 -19.77 5.39
C PRO A 120 -3.09 -18.68 6.17
N GLU A 121 -4.41 -18.56 5.95
CA GLU A 121 -5.19 -17.45 6.53
C GLU A 121 -5.17 -17.46 8.06
N GLU A 122 -5.18 -18.64 8.67
CA GLU A 122 -5.10 -18.85 10.11
C GLU A 122 -3.77 -18.37 10.74
N GLU A 123 -2.70 -18.27 9.94
CA GLU A 123 -1.37 -17.85 10.37
C GLU A 123 -1.10 -16.35 10.11
N ARG A 124 -1.93 -15.69 9.30
CA ARG A 124 -1.79 -14.27 8.95
C ARG A 124 -1.70 -13.31 10.14
N PRO A 125 -2.44 -13.49 11.26
CA PRO A 125 -2.26 -12.62 12.43
C PRO A 125 -0.87 -12.71 13.08
N ALA A 126 -0.20 -13.87 12.98
CA ALA A 126 1.18 -14.01 13.45
C ALA A 126 2.15 -13.39 12.44
N LEU A 127 1.92 -13.63 11.14
CA LEU A 127 2.67 -13.00 10.06
C LEU A 127 2.65 -11.47 10.14
N GLU A 128 1.48 -10.88 10.38
CA GLU A 128 1.32 -9.43 10.53
C GLU A 128 2.23 -8.88 11.64
N LYS A 129 2.27 -9.54 12.80
CA LYS A 129 3.18 -9.15 13.90
C LYS A 129 4.65 -9.28 13.50
N SER A 130 5.01 -10.32 12.76
CA SER A 130 6.37 -10.50 12.22
C SER A 130 6.74 -9.41 11.23
N ILE A 131 5.83 -9.00 10.35
CA ILE A 131 6.01 -7.89 9.40
C ILE A 131 6.22 -6.59 10.18
N LEU A 132 5.35 -6.26 11.13
CA LEU A 132 5.49 -5.05 11.95
C LEU A 132 6.81 -5.02 12.72
N SER A 133 7.28 -6.16 13.22
CA SER A 133 8.59 -6.27 13.86
C SER A 133 9.74 -6.05 12.87
N ALA A 134 9.64 -6.55 11.64
CA ALA A 134 10.63 -6.31 10.60
C ALA A 134 10.67 -4.82 10.21
N LEU A 135 9.51 -4.16 10.13
CA LEU A 135 9.43 -2.72 9.84
C LEU A 135 10.02 -1.86 10.96
N ALA A 136 9.86 -2.25 12.22
CA ALA A 136 10.55 -1.58 13.32
C ALA A 136 12.08 -1.69 13.19
N SER A 137 12.59 -2.87 12.81
CA SER A 137 14.02 -3.08 12.54
C SER A 137 14.52 -2.30 11.31
N LEU A 138 13.72 -2.25 10.24
CA LEU A 138 14.05 -1.47 9.04
C LEU A 138 14.18 0.02 9.40
N HIS A 139 13.22 0.57 10.15
CA HIS A 139 13.32 1.97 10.60
C HIS A 139 14.58 2.20 11.46
N ALA A 140 14.92 1.26 12.34
CA ALA A 140 16.12 1.36 13.15
C ALA A 140 17.41 1.40 12.30
N ALA A 141 17.43 0.71 11.15
CA ALA A 141 18.53 0.77 10.19
C ALA A 141 18.56 2.10 9.41
N VAL A 142 17.38 2.62 9.00
CA VAL A 142 17.25 3.85 8.21
C VAL A 142 17.51 5.11 9.03
N ARG A 143 17.04 5.14 10.27
CA ARG A 143 17.03 6.34 11.14
C ARG A 143 18.38 7.05 11.28
N PRO A 144 19.52 6.39 11.52
CA PRO A 144 20.80 7.08 11.67
C PRO A 144 21.21 7.88 10.43
N HIS A 145 20.83 7.43 9.23
CA HIS A 145 21.10 8.11 7.97
C HIS A 145 20.21 9.34 7.82
N LEU A 146 18.91 9.21 8.09
CA LEU A 146 17.97 10.34 8.11
C LEU A 146 18.43 11.43 9.09
N GLU A 147 18.83 11.04 10.31
CA GLU A 147 19.34 11.99 11.30
C GLU A 147 20.62 12.68 10.83
N ALA A 148 21.54 11.96 10.19
CA ALA A 148 22.78 12.53 9.67
C ALA A 148 22.53 13.54 8.56
N GLU A 149 21.61 13.25 7.63
CA GLU A 149 21.21 14.16 6.54
C GLU A 149 20.53 15.41 7.08
N ILE A 150 19.56 15.26 7.99
CA ILE A 150 18.86 16.39 8.58
C ILE A 150 19.82 17.31 9.34
N ARG A 151 20.81 16.75 10.05
CA ARG A 151 21.84 17.53 10.75
C ARG A 151 22.75 18.34 9.82
N GLN A 152 22.91 17.93 8.56
CA GLN A 152 23.67 18.73 7.58
C GLN A 152 22.95 20.03 7.22
N ALA A 153 21.62 20.00 7.15
CA ALA A 153 20.79 21.18 6.87
C ALA A 153 20.41 21.97 8.14
N ARG A 154 20.37 21.31 9.30
CA ARG A 154 20.02 21.89 10.61
C ARG A 154 21.07 21.47 11.64
N PRO A 155 22.08 22.31 11.94
CA PRO A 155 23.23 21.94 12.79
C PRO A 155 22.88 21.70 14.28
N ASP A 156 21.60 21.72 14.64
CA ASP A 156 21.12 21.39 15.98
C ASP A 156 21.28 19.89 16.29
N ASN A 157 21.20 19.54 17.58
CA ASN A 157 21.17 18.15 18.07
C ASN A 157 19.84 17.44 17.71
N TYR A 158 19.48 17.42 16.43
CA TYR A 158 18.27 16.74 15.96
C TYR A 158 18.38 15.24 16.25
N THR A 159 17.29 14.69 16.79
CA THR A 159 17.10 13.27 17.06
C THR A 159 15.75 12.92 16.47
N ALA A 160 15.72 12.02 15.50
CA ALA A 160 14.48 11.61 14.87
C ALA A 160 13.62 10.84 15.89
N PRO A 161 12.30 11.07 15.92
CA PRO A 161 11.40 10.23 16.69
C PRO A 161 11.44 8.78 16.17
N VAL A 162 11.00 7.84 17.01
CA VAL A 162 10.77 6.45 16.58
C VAL A 162 9.30 6.32 16.22
N PRO A 163 8.93 6.20 14.94
CA PRO A 163 7.57 5.97 14.54
C PRO A 163 7.12 4.57 14.92
N GLU A 164 5.81 4.43 15.08
CA GLU A 164 5.16 3.15 15.25
C GLU A 164 5.05 2.46 13.89
N ALA A 165 5.53 1.22 13.78
CA ALA A 165 5.16 0.36 12.67
C ALA A 165 3.68 -0.02 12.79
N PHE A 166 2.88 0.23 11.76
CA PHE A 166 1.45 -0.01 11.79
C PHE A 166 0.98 -0.86 10.62
N SER A 167 -0.16 -1.52 10.83
CA SER A 167 -0.98 -2.13 9.80
C SER A 167 -2.32 -1.39 9.73
N HIS A 168 -2.88 -1.30 8.54
CA HIS A 168 -4.19 -0.75 8.31
C HIS A 168 -5.00 -1.70 7.43
N THR A 169 -6.32 -1.59 7.53
CA THR A 169 -7.24 -2.40 6.73
C THR A 169 -6.85 -2.33 5.24
N PRO A 170 -6.91 -3.47 4.52
CA PRO A 170 -6.71 -3.48 3.07
C PRO A 170 -7.56 -2.44 2.37
N GLU A 171 -7.05 -1.95 1.24
CA GLU A 171 -7.80 -1.03 0.41
C GLU A 171 -9.05 -1.68 -0.17
N PRO A 172 -10.15 -0.92 -0.30
CA PRO A 172 -11.25 -1.33 -1.14
C PRO A 172 -10.73 -1.64 -2.55
N HIS A 173 -10.96 -2.86 -3.03
CA HIS A 173 -10.50 -3.34 -4.34
C HIS A 173 -8.98 -3.50 -4.52
N GLY A 174 -8.19 -3.32 -3.46
CA GLY A 174 -6.76 -3.64 -3.47
C GLY A 174 -6.48 -5.16 -3.44
N PRO A 175 -5.20 -5.56 -3.35
CA PRO A 175 -4.77 -6.97 -3.42
C PRO A 175 -5.19 -7.83 -2.21
N GLY A 176 -5.97 -7.27 -1.26
CA GLY A 176 -6.40 -7.97 -0.05
C GLY A 176 -5.32 -8.08 1.03
N LEU A 177 -4.21 -7.36 0.87
CA LEU A 177 -3.14 -7.21 1.85
C LEU A 177 -3.41 -5.99 2.75
N PRO A 178 -3.18 -6.07 4.08
CA PRO A 178 -3.16 -4.88 4.92
C PRO A 178 -2.14 -3.86 4.42
N LEU A 179 -2.46 -2.58 4.55
CA LEU A 179 -1.47 -1.55 4.28
C LEU A 179 -0.49 -1.49 5.44
N PHE A 180 0.81 -1.44 5.14
CA PHE A 180 1.86 -1.38 6.14
C PHE A 180 2.68 -0.10 6.01
N GLY A 181 3.25 0.35 7.12
CA GLY A 181 4.07 1.54 7.11
C GLY A 181 4.53 1.99 8.50
N TRP A 182 4.93 3.24 8.58
CA TRP A 182 5.32 3.93 9.81
C TRP A 182 4.45 5.14 10.06
N ARG A 183 4.11 5.39 11.33
CA ARG A 183 3.33 6.57 11.71
C ARG A 183 3.85 7.25 12.96
N LEU A 184 3.59 8.55 13.05
CA LEU A 184 3.72 9.37 14.24
C LEU A 184 2.38 10.00 14.58
N MET A 185 2.15 10.20 15.87
CA MET A 185 0.95 10.82 16.41
C MET A 185 1.34 12.12 17.11
N HIS A 186 0.95 13.25 16.51
CA HIS A 186 1.22 14.58 17.03
C HIS A 186 0.01 15.07 17.80
N GLN A 187 0.11 15.10 19.14
CA GLN A 187 -0.98 15.55 20.00
C GLN A 187 -1.35 17.01 19.69
N VAL A 188 -2.65 17.28 19.53
CA VAL A 188 -3.15 18.62 19.21
C VAL A 188 -3.56 19.34 20.47
N SER A 189 -2.94 20.49 20.69
CA SER A 189 -3.32 21.49 21.69
C SER A 189 -3.89 22.74 20.99
N PRO A 190 -4.58 23.66 21.71
CA PRO A 190 -5.07 24.91 21.12
C PRO A 190 -3.96 25.81 20.53
N GLU A 191 -2.73 25.58 20.97
CA GLU A 191 -1.52 26.33 20.62
C GLU A 191 -0.72 25.65 19.51
N SER A 192 -1.06 24.41 19.15
CA SER A 192 -0.38 23.67 18.09
C SER A 192 -0.48 24.41 16.76
N VAL A 193 0.63 24.47 16.03
CA VAL A 193 0.68 24.89 14.64
C VAL A 193 0.89 23.68 13.74
N TRP A 194 0.53 23.80 12.46
CA TRP A 194 0.70 22.71 11.51
C TRP A 194 2.16 22.24 11.39
N ASP A 195 3.14 23.12 11.63
CA ASP A 195 4.56 22.74 11.57
C ASP A 195 4.94 21.77 12.71
N ASP A 196 4.19 21.75 13.81
CA ASP A 196 4.39 20.80 14.93
C ASP A 196 3.91 19.39 14.57
N THR A 197 3.10 19.26 13.53
CA THR A 197 2.47 17.99 13.11
C THR A 197 3.20 17.30 11.97
N LEU A 198 4.39 17.78 11.64
CA LEU A 198 5.23 17.25 10.58
C LEU A 198 6.63 16.95 11.13
N ASP A 199 6.99 15.69 11.13
CA ASP A 199 8.36 15.26 11.35
C ASP A 199 9.08 15.02 10.02
N VAL A 200 10.24 15.66 9.89
CA VAL A 200 11.06 15.64 8.66
C VAL A 200 11.74 14.28 8.48
N ALA A 201 12.08 13.56 9.55
CA ALA A 201 12.68 12.23 9.40
C ALA A 201 11.64 11.21 8.93
N LEU A 202 10.45 11.19 9.53
CA LEU A 202 9.37 10.36 9.03
C LEU A 202 9.02 10.75 7.59
N TRP A 203 9.00 12.03 7.26
CA TRP A 203 8.83 12.49 5.87
C TRP A 203 9.89 11.88 4.94
N ASN A 204 11.17 12.13 5.19
CA ASN A 204 12.26 11.65 4.36
C ASN A 204 12.36 10.12 4.30
N SER A 205 11.76 9.41 5.25
CA SER A 205 11.65 7.95 5.17
C SER A 205 10.86 7.50 3.94
N SER A 206 9.95 8.30 3.37
CA SER A 206 9.24 7.99 2.12
C SER A 206 10.20 7.71 0.97
N MET A 207 11.31 8.43 0.89
CA MET A 207 12.34 8.20 -0.13
C MET A 207 13.13 6.93 0.13
N ALA A 208 13.32 6.57 1.41
CA ALA A 208 14.03 5.34 1.79
C ALA A 208 13.21 4.09 1.49
N ILE A 209 11.88 4.13 1.64
CA ILE A 209 11.01 2.96 1.38
C ILE A 209 10.17 3.09 0.11
N GLY A 210 10.40 4.12 -0.71
CA GLY A 210 9.65 4.41 -1.93
C GLY A 210 10.27 3.89 -3.21
N ASP A 211 11.50 3.35 -3.15
CA ASP A 211 12.25 2.71 -4.24
C ASP A 211 12.60 3.59 -5.47
N TRP A 212 11.90 4.71 -5.68
CA TRP A 212 11.96 5.46 -6.93
C TRP A 212 13.31 6.13 -7.23
N SER A 213 14.09 6.45 -6.20
CA SER A 213 15.28 7.31 -6.34
C SER A 213 16.61 6.59 -6.14
N GLY A 214 16.62 5.37 -5.57
CA GLY A 214 17.84 4.67 -5.14
C GLY A 214 18.69 5.45 -4.10
N MET A 215 18.18 6.56 -3.55
CA MET A 215 18.96 7.46 -2.69
C MET A 215 19.43 6.79 -1.39
N TYR A 216 18.76 5.72 -0.97
CA TYR A 216 19.06 4.99 0.26
C TYR A 216 19.63 3.59 0.01
N ASP A 217 20.09 3.29 -1.22
CA ASP A 217 20.67 1.98 -1.57
C ASP A 217 21.97 1.67 -0.83
N HIS A 218 22.62 2.65 -0.19
CA HIS A 218 23.74 2.41 0.72
C HIS A 218 23.32 1.74 2.03
N ILE A 219 22.02 1.61 2.30
CA ILE A 219 21.46 0.90 3.45
C ILE A 219 21.03 -0.50 3.00
N ASP A 220 21.73 -1.53 3.46
CA ASP A 220 21.49 -2.90 3.01
C ASP A 220 20.03 -3.34 3.21
N GLU A 221 19.43 -3.06 4.36
CA GLU A 221 18.03 -3.40 4.68
C GLU A 221 17.00 -2.73 3.76
N VAL A 222 17.32 -1.60 3.11
CA VAL A 222 16.42 -0.90 2.20
C VAL A 222 16.33 -1.62 0.85
N ARG A 223 17.45 -2.17 0.38
CA ARG A 223 17.54 -2.88 -0.91
C ARG A 223 16.67 -4.12 -0.89
N GLN A 224 16.11 -4.49 -2.04
CA GLN A 224 15.22 -5.66 -2.19
C GLN A 224 15.74 -6.95 -1.52
N GLY A 225 17.02 -7.28 -1.75
CA GLY A 225 17.68 -8.44 -1.14
C GLY A 225 17.75 -8.34 0.38
N GLY A 226 18.26 -7.23 0.90
CA GLY A 226 18.42 -7.03 2.35
C GLY A 226 17.09 -6.87 3.08
N PHE A 227 16.08 -6.27 2.45
CA PHE A 227 14.71 -6.24 2.99
C PHE A 227 14.12 -7.65 3.07
N THR A 228 14.32 -8.48 2.04
CA THR A 228 13.84 -9.86 2.05
C THR A 228 14.55 -10.68 3.14
N ASP A 229 15.86 -10.51 3.31
CA ASP A 229 16.59 -11.16 4.40
C ASP A 229 16.16 -10.64 5.78
N LEU A 230 15.84 -9.36 5.91
CA LEU A 230 15.23 -8.80 7.10
C LEU A 230 13.89 -9.46 7.42
N LEU A 231 12.98 -9.56 6.44
CA LEU A 231 11.70 -10.25 6.56
C LEU A 231 11.90 -11.70 7.06
N ARG A 232 12.81 -12.45 6.43
CA ARG A 232 13.14 -13.84 6.82
C ARG A 232 13.67 -13.94 8.25
N ARG A 233 14.55 -13.02 8.68
CA ARG A 233 15.04 -12.94 10.07
C ARG A 233 13.91 -12.77 11.08
N HIS A 234 12.80 -12.17 10.68
CA HIS A 234 11.59 -11.99 11.49
C HIS A 234 10.52 -13.08 11.27
N GLY A 235 10.83 -14.15 10.54
CA GLY A 235 9.94 -15.29 10.31
C GLY A 235 8.89 -15.07 9.22
N VAL A 236 9.05 -14.05 8.38
CA VAL A 236 8.21 -13.81 7.21
C VAL A 236 8.74 -14.67 6.03
N PRO A 237 7.91 -15.51 5.38
CA PRO A 237 8.34 -16.42 4.31
C PRO A 237 8.51 -15.70 2.96
N ALA A 238 9.30 -14.63 2.93
CA ALA A 238 9.59 -13.88 1.72
C ALA A 238 10.57 -14.67 0.82
N VAL A 239 10.26 -14.75 -0.47
CA VAL A 239 11.03 -15.50 -1.46
C VAL A 239 11.34 -14.58 -2.64
N LEU A 240 12.60 -14.60 -3.09
CA LEU A 240 13.04 -13.92 -4.30
C LEU A 240 13.31 -14.91 -5.41
N CYS A 241 13.17 -14.47 -6.65
CA CYS A 241 13.60 -15.22 -7.83
C CYS A 241 15.13 -15.31 -7.89
N ALA A 242 15.69 -16.49 -8.15
CA ALA A 242 17.13 -16.70 -8.28
C ALA A 242 17.76 -16.03 -9.50
N LYS A 243 16.93 -15.58 -10.46
CA LYS A 243 17.39 -14.96 -11.70
C LYS A 243 17.21 -13.45 -11.71
N CYS A 244 15.98 -12.96 -11.53
CA CYS A 244 15.67 -11.54 -11.59
C CYS A 244 15.54 -10.88 -10.21
N GLU A 245 15.73 -11.64 -9.13
CA GLU A 245 15.63 -11.18 -7.74
C GLU A 245 14.26 -10.64 -7.32
N LYS A 246 13.28 -10.49 -8.23
CA LYS A 246 11.91 -10.04 -7.91
C LYS A 246 11.25 -10.94 -6.86
N PRO A 247 10.41 -10.39 -5.96
CA PRO A 247 9.62 -11.20 -5.04
C PRO A 247 8.65 -12.12 -5.77
N ILE A 248 8.49 -13.35 -5.26
CA ILE A 248 7.68 -14.37 -5.94
C ILE A 248 6.80 -15.16 -4.98
N THR A 249 5.67 -15.62 -5.51
CA THR A 249 4.75 -16.56 -4.85
C THR A 249 4.33 -17.67 -5.81
N SER A 250 4.12 -18.85 -5.25
CA SER A 250 3.54 -20.06 -5.85
C SER A 250 2.01 -20.15 -5.69
N ARG A 251 1.38 -19.19 -4.99
CA ARG A 251 -0.06 -19.23 -4.65
C ARG A 251 -0.93 -18.38 -5.56
N HIS A 252 -0.45 -18.05 -6.76
CA HIS A 252 -1.22 -17.26 -7.71
C HIS A 252 -2.56 -17.93 -8.06
N PRO A 253 -3.71 -17.21 -8.02
CA PRO A 253 -5.03 -17.80 -8.26
C PRO A 253 -5.19 -18.49 -9.62
N ARG A 254 -4.51 -17.96 -10.65
CA ARG A 254 -4.52 -18.50 -12.02
C ARG A 254 -3.47 -19.58 -12.29
N TRP A 255 -2.37 -19.58 -11.53
CA TRP A 255 -1.21 -20.46 -11.77
C TRP A 255 -0.74 -21.12 -10.46
N PRO A 256 -1.59 -21.95 -9.83
CA PRO A 256 -1.23 -22.56 -8.56
C PRO A 256 -0.02 -23.49 -8.69
N GLY A 257 0.96 -23.32 -7.81
CA GLY A 257 2.21 -24.08 -7.78
C GLY A 257 3.28 -23.59 -8.75
N ILE A 258 3.01 -22.57 -9.57
CA ILE A 258 4.00 -21.92 -10.43
C ILE A 258 4.42 -20.63 -9.75
N TRP A 259 5.73 -20.38 -9.68
CA TRP A 259 6.28 -19.16 -9.10
C TRP A 259 6.07 -17.96 -10.04
N THR A 260 5.42 -16.92 -9.52
CA THR A 260 5.04 -15.69 -10.24
C THR A 260 5.40 -14.46 -9.41
N THR A 261 5.73 -13.35 -10.06
CA THR A 261 5.82 -12.03 -9.42
C THR A 261 4.47 -11.30 -9.52
N PRO A 262 4.06 -10.53 -8.50
CA PRO A 262 2.99 -9.54 -8.67
C PRO A 262 3.42 -8.51 -9.73
N SER A 263 2.50 -8.10 -10.60
CA SER A 263 2.65 -6.93 -11.48
C SER A 263 1.29 -6.33 -11.79
N ASP A 264 1.27 -5.05 -12.14
CA ASP A 264 0.04 -4.27 -12.37
C ASP A 264 -0.83 -4.86 -13.50
N ASP A 265 -0.22 -5.43 -14.54
CA ASP A 265 -0.92 -6.13 -15.64
C ASP A 265 -1.40 -7.57 -15.32
N GLY A 266 -1.45 -7.95 -14.03
CA GLY A 266 -1.87 -9.28 -13.61
C GLY A 266 -0.77 -10.35 -13.67
N GLY A 267 0.50 -9.94 -13.51
CA GLY A 267 1.64 -10.76 -13.08
C GLY A 267 1.78 -12.12 -13.76
N GLY A 268 2.45 -12.20 -14.90
CA GLY A 268 2.80 -13.50 -15.49
C GLY A 268 3.87 -14.26 -14.69
N PRO A 269 4.08 -15.57 -14.93
CA PRO A 269 5.21 -16.33 -14.36
C PRO A 269 6.57 -15.90 -14.92
N ALA A 270 6.63 -14.80 -15.68
CA ALA A 270 7.75 -14.46 -16.53
C ALA A 270 8.87 -13.81 -15.73
N CYS A 271 9.99 -14.53 -15.61
CA CYS A 271 11.26 -13.87 -15.42
C CYS A 271 11.63 -13.15 -16.73
N GLU A 272 11.98 -11.87 -16.66
CA GLU A 272 12.79 -11.23 -17.70
C GLU A 272 14.14 -11.98 -17.73
N GLY A 273 14.21 -13.03 -18.52
CA GLY A 273 15.45 -13.73 -18.75
C GLY A 273 16.42 -12.78 -19.45
N THR A 274 17.72 -12.93 -19.20
CA THR A 274 18.76 -12.54 -20.15
C THR A 274 18.61 -13.42 -21.40
N GLY A 275 17.59 -13.17 -22.20
CA GLY A 275 17.39 -13.83 -23.48
C GLY A 275 18.52 -13.40 -24.42
N THR A 276 19.64 -14.13 -24.40
CA THR A 276 20.69 -13.98 -25.43
C THR A 276 20.33 -14.69 -26.73
N GLY A 277 19.08 -15.16 -26.87
CA GLY A 277 18.56 -15.68 -28.12
C GLY A 277 18.27 -14.53 -29.10
N PRO A 278 18.46 -14.73 -30.42
CA PRO A 278 18.08 -13.72 -31.39
C PRO A 278 16.62 -13.33 -31.18
N PHE A 279 16.32 -12.03 -31.23
CA PHE A 279 14.94 -11.54 -31.26
C PHE A 279 14.14 -12.40 -32.23
N PRO A 280 13.02 -13.02 -31.79
CA PRO A 280 12.17 -13.76 -32.70
C PRO A 280 11.76 -12.83 -33.85
N PRO A 281 11.63 -13.34 -35.09
CA PRO A 281 11.03 -12.56 -36.16
C PRO A 281 9.66 -12.05 -35.69
N ALA A 282 9.36 -10.79 -36.01
CA ALA A 282 8.13 -10.11 -35.61
C ALA A 282 6.90 -11.02 -35.75
N PRO A 283 5.99 -11.04 -34.77
CA PRO A 283 4.93 -12.03 -34.73
C PRO A 283 4.06 -11.93 -35.97
N ARG A 284 3.86 -13.07 -36.63
CA ARG A 284 2.68 -13.28 -37.47
C ARG A 284 1.51 -13.43 -36.51
N ILE A 285 0.51 -12.56 -36.65
CA ILE A 285 -0.73 -12.55 -35.85
C ILE A 285 -1.14 -13.97 -35.44
N GLY A 286 -1.20 -14.24 -34.13
CA GLY A 286 -1.70 -15.49 -33.56
C GLY A 286 -0.67 -16.56 -33.18
N TRP A 287 0.63 -16.27 -33.21
CA TRP A 287 1.68 -17.17 -32.70
C TRP A 287 2.25 -16.59 -31.42
N TYR A 288 1.97 -17.27 -30.30
CA TYR A 288 2.61 -17.06 -29.02
C TYR A 288 3.87 -17.94 -28.96
N THR A 289 5.05 -17.36 -28.77
CA THR A 289 6.34 -18.08 -28.66
C THR A 289 6.84 -18.11 -27.22
N ASP A 290 7.63 -19.11 -26.82
CA ASP A 290 8.19 -19.17 -25.45
C ASP A 290 8.99 -17.91 -25.07
N SER A 291 9.59 -17.22 -26.05
CA SER A 291 10.25 -15.91 -25.88
C SER A 291 9.30 -14.77 -25.50
N GLU A 292 8.00 -14.87 -25.78
CA GLU A 292 6.97 -13.89 -25.38
C GLU A 292 6.40 -14.18 -23.99
N PHE A 293 6.71 -15.34 -23.39
CA PHE A 293 6.24 -15.75 -22.05
C PHE A 293 7.38 -15.90 -21.03
N GLY A 294 8.65 -15.92 -21.48
CA GLY A 294 9.82 -16.08 -20.61
C GLY A 294 9.90 -17.46 -19.95
N GLU A 295 10.79 -17.60 -18.96
CA GLU A 295 10.83 -18.79 -18.10
C GLU A 295 10.10 -18.52 -16.78
N PRO A 296 9.45 -19.54 -16.19
CA PRO A 296 8.93 -19.47 -14.83
C PRO A 296 10.00 -18.99 -13.84
N HIS A 297 9.61 -18.17 -12.86
CA HIS A 297 10.51 -17.81 -11.78
C HIS A 297 10.99 -19.06 -11.02
N GLN A 298 12.19 -18.95 -10.45
CA GLN A 298 12.81 -20.02 -9.68
C GLN A 298 13.09 -19.49 -8.27
N PRO A 299 12.60 -20.12 -7.21
CA PRO A 299 12.86 -19.67 -5.84
C PRO A 299 14.36 -19.79 -5.52
N GLN A 300 14.90 -18.77 -4.85
CA GLN A 300 16.22 -18.83 -4.19
C GLN A 300 16.21 -19.75 -2.98
#